data_AF-A0A946XRP4-F1
#
_entry.id   AF-A0A946XRP4-F1
#
_cell.length_a   1.000
_cell.length_b   1.000
_cell.length_c   1.000
_cell.angle_alpha   90.00
_cell.angle_beta   90.00
_cell.angle_gamma   90.00
#
_symmetry.space_group_name_H-M   'P 1'
#
loop_
_entity.id
_entity.type
_entity.pdbx_description
1 polymer ?
#
loop_
_entity_poly.entity_id
_entity_poly.type
_entity_poly.pdbx_seq_one_letter_code
_entity_poly.pdbx_strand_id
1 'polypeptide(L)'
;MIWQTIVTLFLTILHNKQARRKMLFIFSIFTLMFIALGFYFLGNFLEEHPFIFLLYWLFSLALTALMLMMATYDLLMTKKDIKNLKEIELQKMLGEIKKEASKKGDAE
;
A
#
# COMPACT_ATOMS: atom_id res chain seq x y z
N MET A 1 -14.21 6.46 -22.91
CA MET A 1 -13.76 7.69 -22.21
C MET A 1 -13.59 7.47 -20.70
N ILE A 2 -14.60 6.95 -19.99
CA ILE A 2 -14.61 6.69 -18.54
C ILE A 2 -13.45 5.77 -18.07
N TRP A 3 -13.13 4.74 -18.85
CA TRP A 3 -12.07 3.76 -18.52
C TRP A 3 -10.68 4.40 -18.41
N GLN A 4 -10.37 5.36 -19.29
CA GLN A 4 -9.09 6.08 -19.30
C GLN A 4 -8.96 6.98 -18.07
N THR A 5 -10.06 7.61 -17.65
CA THR A 5 -10.13 8.46 -16.45
C THR A 5 -9.94 7.67 -15.18
N ILE A 6 -10.52 6.45 -15.11
CA ILE A 6 -10.32 5.53 -13.99
C ILE A 6 -8.85 5.14 -13.92
N VAL A 7 -8.24 4.73 -15.03
CA VAL A 7 -6.84 4.30 -15.06
C VAL A 7 -5.88 5.44 -14.68
N THR A 8 -6.11 6.67 -15.15
CA THR A 8 -5.29 7.83 -14.77
C THR A 8 -5.48 8.22 -13.30
N LEU A 9 -6.70 8.15 -12.76
CA LEU A 9 -6.92 8.33 -11.33
C LEU A 9 -6.19 7.27 -10.50
N PHE A 10 -6.25 6.01 -10.91
CA PHE A 10 -5.53 4.91 -10.25
C PHE A 10 -4.00 5.10 -10.30
N LEU A 11 -3.45 5.51 -11.44
CA LEU A 11 -2.01 5.80 -11.59
C LEU A 11 -1.56 7.00 -10.75
N THR A 12 -2.38 8.05 -10.71
CA THR A 12 -2.13 9.27 -9.91
C THR A 12 -2.18 8.95 -8.41
N ILE A 13 -3.12 8.10 -7.99
CA ILE A 13 -3.23 7.58 -6.63
C ILE A 13 -2.06 6.66 -6.28
N LEU A 14 -1.58 5.84 -7.23
CA LEU A 14 -0.41 4.96 -7.00
C LEU A 14 0.88 5.76 -6.75
N HIS A 15 1.01 6.91 -7.41
CA HIS A 15 2.18 7.78 -7.29
C HIS A 15 2.23 8.50 -5.93
N ASN A 16 1.08 8.78 -5.33
CA ASN A 16 1.01 9.47 -4.05
C ASN A 16 0.88 8.48 -2.87
N LYS A 17 1.90 8.41 -2.02
CA LYS A 17 1.94 7.54 -0.84
C LYS A 17 0.74 7.71 0.09
N GLN A 18 0.28 8.95 0.30
CA GLN A 18 -0.87 9.21 1.16
C GLN A 18 -2.17 8.70 0.52
N ALA A 19 -2.32 8.85 -0.79
CA ALA A 19 -3.49 8.36 -1.51
C ALA A 19 -3.52 6.82 -1.52
N ARG A 20 -2.38 6.16 -1.71
CA ARG A 20 -2.25 4.70 -1.66
C ARG A 20 -2.61 4.11 -0.28
N ARG A 21 -2.19 4.77 0.81
CA ARG A 21 -2.55 4.37 2.19
C ARG A 21 -4.03 4.60 2.51
N LYS A 22 -4.62 5.72 2.06
CA LYS A 22 -6.06 5.97 2.20
C LYS A 22 -6.88 4.93 1.42
N MET A 23 -6.44 4.56 0.22
CA MET A 23 -7.10 3.55 -0.58
C MET A 23 -7.05 2.18 0.09
N LEU A 24 -5.89 1.77 0.62
CA LEU A 24 -5.77 0.54 1.43
C LEU A 24 -6.72 0.54 2.63
N PHE A 25 -6.81 1.66 3.34
CA PHE A 25 -7.71 1.80 4.49
C PHE A 25 -9.19 1.68 4.09
N ILE A 26 -9.60 2.35 3.01
CA ILE A 26 -10.97 2.24 2.48
C ILE A 26 -11.26 0.81 2.05
N PHE A 27 -10.35 0.17 1.29
CA PHE A 27 -10.49 -1.23 0.90
C PHE A 27 -10.60 -2.15 2.11
N SER A 28 -9.82 -1.91 3.17
CA SER A 28 -9.85 -2.68 4.42
C SER A 28 -11.23 -2.59 5.09
N ILE A 29 -11.75 -1.37 5.25
CA ILE A 29 -13.09 -1.13 5.79
C ILE A 29 -14.13 -1.83 4.91
N PHE A 30 -14.01 -1.71 3.59
CA PHE A 30 -14.94 -2.32 2.66
C PHE A 30 -14.93 -3.86 2.78
N THR A 31 -13.76 -4.50 2.86
CA THR A 31 -13.64 -5.95 3.11
C THR A 31 -14.25 -6.35 4.45
N LEU A 32 -14.02 -5.58 5.51
CA LEU A 32 -14.61 -5.86 6.83
C LEU A 32 -16.14 -5.74 6.80
N MET A 33 -16.66 -4.71 6.13
CA MET A 33 -18.10 -4.54 5.93
C MET A 33 -18.69 -5.68 5.11
N PHE A 34 -17.99 -6.12 4.06
CA PHE A 34 -18.41 -7.22 3.20
C PHE A 34 -18.47 -8.53 4.01
N ILE A 35 -17.42 -8.85 4.77
CA ILE A 35 -17.39 -10.04 5.62
C ILE A 35 -18.51 -10.01 6.67
N ALA A 36 -18.73 -8.85 7.30
CA ALA A 36 -19.80 -8.68 8.29
C ALA A 36 -21.21 -8.85 7.68
N LEU A 37 -21.45 -8.29 6.49
CA LEU A 37 -22.69 -8.49 5.74
C LEU A 37 -22.90 -9.95 5.33
N GLY A 38 -21.84 -10.63 4.91
CA GLY A 38 -21.85 -12.06 4.58
C GLY A 38 -22.26 -12.93 5.77
N PHE A 39 -21.71 -12.64 6.95
CA PHE A 39 -22.03 -13.37 8.18
C PHE A 39 -23.43 -13.10 8.72
N TYR A 40 -23.86 -11.82 8.74
CA TYR A 40 -25.05 -11.41 9.49
C TYR A 40 -26.32 -11.34 8.64
N PHE A 41 -26.21 -10.91 7.38
CA PHE A 41 -27.36 -10.60 6.54
C PHE A 41 -27.63 -11.73 5.53
N LEU A 42 -26.56 -12.34 5.04
CA LEU A 42 -26.63 -13.33 3.96
C LEU A 42 -26.72 -14.78 4.47
N GLY A 43 -26.55 -15.05 5.77
CA GLY A 43 -26.59 -16.42 6.32
C GLY A 43 -27.85 -17.20 5.92
N ASN A 44 -29.04 -16.61 6.11
CA ASN A 44 -30.32 -17.25 5.76
C ASN A 44 -30.56 -17.32 4.24
N PHE A 45 -30.06 -16.36 3.46
CA PHE A 45 -30.30 -16.29 2.01
C PHE A 45 -29.30 -17.14 1.20
N LEU A 46 -28.10 -17.39 1.76
CA LEU A 46 -27.08 -18.22 1.15
C LEU A 46 -27.29 -19.71 1.40
N GLU A 47 -27.99 -20.09 2.47
CA GLU A 47 -28.37 -21.50 2.70
C GLU A 47 -29.29 -22.02 1.59
N GLU A 48 -30.13 -21.18 0.99
CA GLU A 48 -30.97 -21.55 -0.17
C GLU A 48 -30.16 -21.81 -1.45
N HIS A 49 -28.98 -21.19 -1.61
CA HIS A 49 -28.20 -21.22 -2.85
C HIS A 49 -26.69 -21.44 -2.62
N PRO A 50 -26.23 -22.71 -2.51
CA PRO A 50 -24.85 -23.04 -2.14
C PRO A 50 -23.79 -22.54 -3.14
N PHE A 51 -24.14 -22.40 -4.42
CA PHE A 51 -23.23 -21.83 -5.43
C PHE A 51 -22.97 -20.34 -5.21
N ILE A 52 -24.00 -19.57 -4.82
CA ILE A 52 -23.87 -18.13 -4.55
C ILE A 52 -23.08 -17.92 -3.26
N PHE A 53 -23.26 -18.79 -2.26
CA PHE A 53 -22.41 -18.83 -1.07
C PHE A 53 -20.94 -18.98 -1.44
N LEU A 54 -20.61 -20.02 -2.22
CA LEU A 54 -19.21 -20.30 -2.56
C LEU A 54 -18.58 -19.17 -3.39
N LEU A 55 -19.31 -18.62 -4.37
CA LEU A 55 -18.83 -17.51 -5.17
C LEU A 55 -18.59 -16.25 -4.33
N TYR A 56 -19.50 -15.96 -3.39
CA TYR A 56 -19.39 -14.81 -2.48
C TYR A 56 -18.15 -14.90 -1.59
N TRP A 57 -17.95 -16.05 -0.95
CA TRP A 57 -16.79 -16.30 -0.09
C TRP A 57 -15.49 -16.32 -0.87
N LEU A 58 -15.47 -16.93 -2.05
CA LEU A 58 -14.30 -16.93 -2.93
C LEU A 58 -13.93 -15.51 -3.36
N PHE A 59 -14.93 -14.68 -3.70
CA PHE A 59 -14.71 -13.29 -4.06
C PHE A 59 -14.19 -12.47 -2.87
N SER A 60 -14.74 -12.68 -1.67
CA SER A 60 -14.25 -12.06 -0.44
C SER A 60 -12.80 -12.44 -0.13
N LEU A 61 -12.45 -13.71 -0.30
CA LEU A 61 -11.10 -14.24 -0.10
C LEU A 61 -10.12 -13.66 -1.14
N ALA A 62 -10.55 -13.57 -2.40
CA ALA A 62 -9.79 -12.91 -3.46
C ALA A 62 -9.57 -11.40 -3.16
N LEU A 63 -10.58 -10.69 -2.67
CA LEU A 63 -10.45 -9.30 -2.27
C LEU A 63 -9.43 -9.12 -1.14
N THR A 64 -9.50 -10.00 -0.14
CA THR A 64 -8.56 -10.03 1.00
C THR A 64 -7.13 -10.30 0.53
N ALA A 65 -6.94 -11.25 -0.39
CA ALA A 65 -5.64 -11.55 -0.98
C ALA A 65 -5.07 -10.35 -1.76
N LEU A 66 -5.91 -9.67 -2.54
CA LEU A 66 -5.53 -8.47 -3.28
C LEU A 66 -5.15 -7.31 -2.35
N MET A 67 -5.90 -7.13 -1.25
CA MET A 67 -5.57 -6.18 -0.20
C MET A 67 -4.21 -6.49 0.43
N LEU A 68 -3.91 -7.77 0.70
CA LEU A 68 -2.62 -8.19 1.26
C LEU A 68 -1.46 -7.92 0.30
N MET A 69 -1.63 -8.19 -1.00
CA MET A 69 -0.65 -7.83 -2.04
C MET A 69 -0.40 -6.33 -2.07
N MET A 70 -1.46 -5.52 -2.01
CA MET A 70 -1.33 -4.06 -2.00
C MET A 70 -0.64 -3.55 -0.74
N ALA A 71 -0.93 -4.14 0.42
CA ALA A 71 -0.31 -3.78 1.71
C ALA A 71 1.18 -4.14 1.73
N THR A 72 1.54 -5.32 1.23
CA THR A 72 2.94 -5.74 1.12
C THR A 72 3.71 -4.85 0.12
N TYR A 73 3.11 -4.50 -1.01
CA TYR A 73 3.68 -3.54 -1.95
C TYR A 73 3.90 -2.14 -1.30
N ASP A 74 2.94 -1.64 -0.52
CA ASP A 74 3.09 -0.36 0.20
C ASP A 74 4.26 -0.39 1.20
N LEU A 75 4.43 -1.52 1.90
CA LEU A 75 5.53 -1.74 2.83
C LEU A 75 6.88 -1.77 2.11
N LEU A 76 6.98 -2.49 0.98
CA LEU A 76 8.21 -2.55 0.19
C LEU A 76 8.61 -1.16 -0.35
N MET A 77 7.64 -0.42 -0.91
CA MET A 77 7.91 0.91 -1.43
C MET A 77 8.33 1.89 -0.32
N THR A 78 7.65 1.85 0.82
CA THR A 78 8.02 2.66 2.00
C THR A 78 9.44 2.34 2.46
N LYS A 79 9.85 1.05 2.48
CA LYS A 79 11.22 0.65 2.82
C LYS A 79 12.24 1.18 1.81
N LYS A 80 11.94 1.13 0.51
CA LYS A 80 12.79 1.68 -0.55
C LYS A 80 13.04 3.17 -0.34
N ASP A 81 12.00 3.92 -0.02
CA ASP A 81 12.11 5.36 0.18
C ASP A 81 12.91 5.74 1.43
N ILE A 82 12.71 5.00 2.54
CA ILE A 82 13.51 5.20 3.77
C ILE A 82 14.99 4.89 3.50
N LYS A 83 15.28 3.87 2.69
CA LYS A 83 16.67 3.52 2.32
C LYS A 83 17.33 4.64 1.52
N ASN A 84 16.65 5.17 0.50
CA ASN A 84 17.17 6.26 -0.32
C ASN A 84 17.45 7.54 0.51
N LEU A 85 16.55 7.88 1.44
CA LEU A 85 16.75 9.03 2.33
C LEU A 85 17.99 8.85 3.22
N LYS A 86 18.17 7.66 3.79
CA LYS A 86 19.36 7.34 4.61
C LYS A 86 20.66 7.43 3.82
N GLU A 87 20.67 6.96 2.57
CA GLU A 87 21.88 7.03 1.73
C GLU A 87 22.27 8.47 1.40
N ILE A 88 21.28 9.35 1.15
CA ILE A 88 21.53 10.79 0.91
C ILE A 88 22.08 11.46 2.17
N GLU A 89 21.51 11.16 3.34
CA GLU A 89 21.96 11.71 4.62
C GLU A 89 23.39 11.23 4.97
N LEU A 90 23.69 9.96 4.71
CA LEU A 90 25.03 9.39 4.90
C LEU A 90 26.06 10.06 3.98
N GLN A 91 25.73 10.25 2.70
CA GLN A 91 26.58 10.96 1.74
C GLN A 91 26.88 12.39 2.20
N LYS A 92 25.88 13.08 2.75
CA LYS A 92 26.04 14.44 3.28
C LYS A 92 26.99 14.47 4.49
N MET A 93 26.79 13.58 5.47
CA MET A 93 27.67 13.48 6.63
C MET A 93 29.12 13.15 6.24
N LEU A 94 29.31 12.21 5.31
CA LEU A 94 30.65 11.87 4.80
C LEU A 94 31.33 13.04 4.08
N GLY A 95 30.56 13.82 3.32
CA GLY A 95 31.04 15.03 2.66
C GLY A 95 31.48 16.11 3.66
N GLU A 96 30.73 16.31 4.72
CA GLU A 96 31.05 17.24 5.81
C GLU A 96 32.32 16.82 6.55
N ILE A 97 32.44 15.54 6.94
CA ILE A 97 33.64 14.98 7.59
C ILE A 97 34.88 15.14 6.69
N LYS A 98 34.77 14.82 5.40
CA LYS A 98 35.89 14.98 4.45
C LYS A 98 36.34 16.43 4.34
N LYS A 99 35.38 17.38 4.35
CA LYS A 99 35.66 18.81 4.28
C LYS A 99 36.36 19.31 5.55
N GLU A 100 35.94 18.84 6.72
CA GLU A 100 36.61 19.14 7.99
C GLU A 100 38.02 18.56 8.06
N ALA A 101 38.22 17.32 7.59
CA ALA A 101 39.52 16.68 7.54
C ALA A 101 40.50 17.41 6.61
N SER A 102 40.05 17.84 5.42
CA SER A 102 40.86 18.65 4.50
C SER A 102 41.27 19.98 5.14
N LYS A 103 40.33 20.67 5.78
CA LYS A 103 40.59 21.98 6.40
C LYS A 103 41.56 21.90 7.59
N LYS A 104 41.64 20.73 8.24
CA LYS A 104 42.57 20.47 9.34
C LYS A 104 43.97 20.11 8.85
N GLY A 105 44.09 19.44 7.70
CA GLY A 105 45.37 19.12 7.06
C GLY A 105 46.07 20.32 6.40
N ASP A 106 45.32 21.36 6.01
CA ASP A 106 45.88 22.60 5.47
C ASP A 106 46.35 23.61 6.56
N ALA A 107 46.16 23.27 7.85
CA ALA A 107 46.50 24.12 9.00
C ALA A 107 47.73 23.64 9.78
N GLU A 108 48.33 22.51 9.39
CA GLU A 108 49.66 22.02 9.80
C GLU A 108 50.71 22.33 8.73
#